data_AF-A0A5C9B7W2-F1
#
_entry.id   AF-A0A5C9B7W2-F1
#
_cell.length_a   1.000
_cell.length_b   1.000
_cell.length_c   1.000
_cell.angle_alpha   90.00
_cell.angle_beta   90.00
_cell.angle_gamma   90.00
#
_symmetry.space_group_name_H-M   'P 1'
#
loop_
_entity.id
_entity.type
_entity.pdbx_description
1 polymer ?
#
loop_
_entity_poly.entity_id
_entity_poly.type
_entity_poly.pdbx_seq_one_letter_code
_entity_poly.pdbx_strand_id
1 'polypeptide(L)'
;MKVATRDIDHRVPLSPEIADELRRWREMFGGKGYVFPSPQGGKYIGRESIEKVYRVTLELGGKHSPHGWRSAFSTLARDNGFARDVVELTLDHAHDNEVVRAYGRGERFDDRVKLFQWWGKQLAAAQRGATVIPLKSKAA
;
A
#
# COMPACT_ATOMS: atom_id res chain seq x y z
N MET A 1 13.19 -1.68 -12.61
CA MET A 1 12.93 -0.34 -13.23
C MET A 1 11.42 -0.13 -13.41
N LYS A 2 10.87 1.09 -13.25
CA LYS A 2 9.43 1.35 -13.51
C LYS A 2 9.13 1.18 -15.00
N VAL A 3 8.00 0.58 -15.34
CA VAL A 3 7.60 0.41 -16.74
C VAL A 3 7.06 1.73 -17.29
N ALA A 4 7.70 2.28 -18.33
CA ALA A 4 7.32 3.58 -18.91
C ALA A 4 6.09 3.50 -19.84
N THR A 5 5.84 2.34 -20.44
CA THR A 5 4.70 2.08 -21.33
C THR A 5 4.23 0.63 -21.12
N ARG A 6 2.94 0.43 -20.83
CA ARG A 6 2.31 -0.89 -20.73
C ARG A 6 1.14 -0.96 -21.68
N ASP A 7 1.03 -2.07 -22.41
CA ASP A 7 -0.17 -2.38 -23.22
C ASP A 7 -1.34 -2.86 -22.35
N ILE A 8 -1.05 -3.24 -21.08
CA ILE A 8 -2.02 -3.75 -20.10
C ILE A 8 -1.90 -2.93 -18.81
N ASP A 9 -3.05 -2.42 -18.35
CA ASP A 9 -3.15 -1.65 -17.12
C ASP A 9 -2.61 -2.40 -15.90
N HIS A 10 -1.83 -1.72 -15.07
CA HIS A 10 -1.34 -2.29 -13.82
C HIS A 10 -2.47 -2.43 -12.81
N ARG A 11 -2.97 -3.65 -12.64
CA ARG A 11 -4.06 -3.95 -11.69
C ARG A 11 -3.51 -4.00 -10.28
N VAL A 12 -4.13 -3.31 -9.32
CA VAL A 12 -3.74 -3.35 -7.89
C VAL A 12 -4.87 -4.00 -7.08
N PRO A 13 -4.66 -5.20 -6.50
CA PRO A 13 -5.62 -5.80 -5.58
C PRO A 13 -5.86 -4.91 -4.35
N LEU A 14 -7.11 -4.85 -3.90
CA LEU A 14 -7.46 -4.22 -2.62
C LEU A 14 -7.67 -5.30 -1.57
N SER A 15 -7.09 -5.13 -0.38
CA SER A 15 -7.43 -5.96 0.77
C SER A 15 -8.86 -5.63 1.25
N PRO A 16 -9.53 -6.55 1.98
CA PRO A 16 -10.84 -6.25 2.58
C PRO A 16 -10.83 -4.97 3.43
N GLU A 17 -9.77 -4.77 4.23
CA GLU A 17 -9.62 -3.62 5.11
C GLU A 17 -9.52 -2.30 4.33
N ILE A 18 -8.74 -2.27 3.25
CA ILE A 18 -8.61 -1.09 2.38
C ILE A 18 -9.90 -0.84 1.59
N ALA A 19 -10.56 -1.90 1.11
CA ALA A 19 -11.83 -1.77 0.42
C ALA A 19 -12.91 -1.16 1.33
N ASP A 20 -12.95 -1.56 2.60
CA ASP A 20 -13.88 -1.00 3.58
C ASP A 20 -13.57 0.46 3.92
N GLU A 21 -12.29 0.82 4.02
CA GLU A 21 -11.89 2.23 4.21
C GLU A 21 -12.32 3.10 3.03
N LEU A 22 -12.14 2.62 1.79
CA LEU A 22 -12.59 3.35 0.60
C LEU A 22 -14.11 3.45 0.49
N ARG A 23 -14.86 2.46 1.00
CA ARG A 23 -16.33 2.53 1.08
C ARG A 23 -16.77 3.60 2.08
N ARG A 24 -16.19 3.65 3.28
CA ARG A 24 -16.43 4.71 4.27
C ARG A 24 -16.05 6.08 3.73
N TRP A 25 -14.90 6.16 3.05
CA TRP A 25 -14.44 7.38 2.38
C TRP A 25 -15.47 7.89 1.36
N ARG A 26 -16.02 6.98 0.54
CA ARG A 26 -17.08 7.30 -0.43
C ARG A 26 -18.35 7.84 0.20
N GLU A 27 -18.71 7.40 1.41
CA GLU A 27 -19.87 7.93 2.14
C GLU A 27 -19.65 9.37 2.59
N MET A 28 -18.41 9.74 2.95
CA MET A 28 -18.06 11.08 3.42
C MET A 28 -17.86 12.09 2.27
N PHE A 29 -17.21 11.68 1.18
CA PHE A 29 -16.80 12.57 0.09
C PHE A 29 -17.61 12.39 -1.21
N GLY A 30 -18.52 11.42 -1.24
CA GLY A 30 -19.33 11.08 -2.41
C GLY A 30 -18.63 10.09 -3.36
N GLY A 31 -19.39 9.64 -4.37
CA GLY A 31 -18.95 8.62 -5.33
C GLY A 31 -18.70 9.10 -6.76
N LYS A 32 -18.65 10.41 -6.99
CA LYS A 32 -18.46 10.99 -8.33
C LYS A 32 -17.15 11.76 -8.41
N GLY A 33 -16.41 11.59 -9.50
CA GLY A 33 -15.13 12.27 -9.75
C GLY A 33 -13.94 11.51 -9.18
N TYR A 34 -12.93 12.25 -8.72
CA TYR A 34 -11.70 11.68 -8.17
C TYR A 34 -11.93 11.04 -6.81
N VAL A 35 -11.26 9.92 -6.53
CA VAL A 35 -11.28 9.26 -5.21
C VAL A 35 -10.78 10.22 -4.13
N PHE A 36 -9.72 10.99 -4.42
CA PHE A 36 -9.16 11.99 -3.50
C PHE A 36 -9.29 13.40 -4.11
N PRO A 37 -10.47 14.03 -3.99
CA PRO A 37 -10.69 15.36 -4.55
C PRO A 37 -9.89 16.43 -3.79
N SER A 38 -9.46 17.47 -4.51
CA SER A 38 -8.88 18.66 -3.89
C SER A 38 -9.94 19.42 -3.10
N PRO A 39 -9.66 19.91 -1.88
CA PRO A 39 -10.56 20.79 -1.14
C PRO A 39 -10.92 22.08 -1.90
N GLN A 40 -10.08 22.50 -2.85
CA GLN A 40 -10.27 23.69 -3.68
C GLN A 40 -11.20 23.44 -4.88
N GLY A 41 -11.69 22.21 -5.06
CA GLY A 41 -12.62 21.82 -6.12
C GLY A 41 -11.97 21.56 -7.48
N GLY A 42 -12.70 20.86 -8.36
CA GLY A 42 -12.38 20.67 -9.78
C GLY A 42 -11.15 19.79 -10.13
N LYS A 43 -10.34 19.39 -9.15
CA LYS A 43 -9.11 18.60 -9.34
C LYS A 43 -8.93 17.55 -8.22
N TYR A 44 -7.89 16.71 -8.32
CA TYR A 44 -7.45 15.79 -7.28
C TYR A 44 -6.31 16.38 -6.43
N ILE A 45 -6.05 15.80 -5.26
CA ILE A 45 -4.91 16.21 -4.42
C ILE A 45 -3.57 15.94 -5.13
N GLY A 46 -2.66 16.90 -5.10
CA GLY A 46 -1.33 16.74 -5.68
C GLY A 46 -0.35 16.04 -4.73
N ARG A 47 0.80 15.62 -5.28
CA ARG A 47 1.94 15.08 -4.50
C ARG A 47 2.32 16.01 -3.34
N GLU A 48 2.43 17.32 -3.62
CA GLU A 48 2.78 18.34 -2.61
C GLU A 48 1.80 18.38 -1.43
N SER A 49 0.51 18.13 -1.69
CA SER A 49 -0.51 18.11 -0.64
C SER A 49 -0.23 16.97 0.34
N ILE A 50 0.09 15.79 -0.17
CA ILE A 50 0.42 14.62 0.65
C ILE A 50 1.73 14.86 1.41
N GLU A 51 2.76 15.38 0.75
CA GLU A 51 4.06 15.68 1.39
C GLU A 51 3.93 16.74 2.50
N LYS A 52 3.08 17.75 2.31
CA LYS A 52 2.77 18.74 3.33
C LYS A 52 2.10 18.11 4.56
N VAL A 53 1.16 17.17 4.38
CA VAL A 53 0.52 16.45 5.50
C VAL A 53 1.56 15.71 6.34
N TYR A 54 2.50 15.00 5.71
CA TYR A 54 3.57 14.30 6.42
C TYR A 54 4.44 15.25 7.23
N ARG A 55 4.81 16.38 6.65
CA ARG A 55 5.70 17.35 7.29
C ARG A 55 5.02 18.14 8.41
N VAL A 56 3.79 18.62 8.18
CA VAL A 56 3.13 19.62 9.03
C VAL A 56 2.10 19.02 9.97
N THR A 57 1.32 18.04 9.51
CA THR A 57 0.22 17.47 10.30
C THR A 57 0.66 16.24 11.10
N LEU A 58 1.47 15.38 10.49
CA LEU A 58 1.96 14.15 11.13
C LEU A 58 3.31 14.34 11.83
N GLU A 59 3.99 15.47 11.60
CA GLU A 59 5.33 15.77 12.15
C GLU A 59 6.38 14.68 11.83
N LEU A 60 6.23 14.04 10.67
CA LEU A 60 7.10 12.97 10.16
C LEU A 60 8.16 13.49 9.19
N GLY A 61 8.33 14.80 9.05
CA GLY A 61 9.37 15.40 8.22
C GLY A 61 10.76 14.84 8.55
N GLY A 62 11.48 14.33 7.55
CA GLY A 62 12.79 13.70 7.72
C GLY A 62 12.76 12.31 8.38
N LYS A 63 11.63 11.86 8.92
CA LYS A 63 11.44 10.54 9.56
C LYS A 63 10.75 9.56 8.63
N HIS A 64 9.73 10.01 7.90
CA HIS A 64 9.00 9.19 6.94
C HIS A 64 8.41 10.02 5.80
N SER A 65 8.03 9.35 4.71
CA SER A 65 7.44 9.98 3.53
C SER A 65 6.49 9.02 2.82
N PRO A 66 5.63 9.51 1.91
CA PRO A 66 4.82 8.64 1.05
C PRO A 66 5.64 7.60 0.30
N HIS A 67 6.86 7.96 -0.14
CA HIS A 67 7.76 7.02 -0.80
C HIS A 67 8.28 5.94 0.17
N GLY A 68 8.53 6.31 1.44
CA GLY A 68 9.00 5.39 2.47
C GLY A 68 8.09 4.18 2.68
N TRP A 69 6.78 4.31 2.43
CA TRP A 69 5.84 3.18 2.49
C TRP A 69 6.15 2.08 1.49
N ARG A 70 6.65 2.42 0.29
CA ARG A 70 7.00 1.41 -0.71
C ARG A 70 8.23 0.60 -0.29
N SER A 71 9.21 1.27 0.31
CA SER A 71 10.39 0.60 0.89
C SER A 71 9.98 -0.31 2.05
N ALA A 72 9.17 0.20 2.98
CA ALA A 72 8.66 -0.58 4.11
C ALA A 72 7.84 -1.80 3.65
N PHE A 73 6.93 -1.60 2.69
CA PHE A 73 6.16 -2.69 2.08
C PHE A 73 7.06 -3.76 1.47
N SER A 74 8.04 -3.35 0.66
CA SER A 74 8.96 -4.29 0.00
C SER A 74 9.74 -5.11 1.01
N THR A 75 10.40 -4.45 1.96
CA THR A 75 11.18 -5.11 3.02
C THR A 75 10.32 -6.07 3.82
N LEU A 76 9.20 -5.61 4.37
CA LEU A 76 8.35 -6.43 5.24
C LEU A 76 7.74 -7.62 4.50
N ALA A 77 7.34 -7.45 3.24
CA ALA A 77 6.81 -8.53 2.43
C ALA A 77 7.89 -9.60 2.16
N ARG A 78 9.11 -9.17 1.84
CA ARG A 78 10.23 -10.09 1.61
C ARG A 78 10.62 -10.85 2.87
N ASP A 79 10.66 -10.17 4.01
CA ASP A 79 10.96 -10.78 5.31
C ASP A 79 9.87 -11.78 5.75
N ASN A 80 8.63 -11.62 5.27
CA ASN A 80 7.52 -12.55 5.50
C ASN A 80 7.39 -13.64 4.41
N GLY A 81 8.43 -13.83 3.59
CA GLY A 81 8.53 -14.96 2.67
C GLY A 81 7.80 -14.80 1.33
N PHE A 82 7.25 -13.62 1.03
CA PHE A 82 6.70 -13.38 -0.31
C PHE A 82 7.81 -13.36 -1.36
N ALA A 83 7.59 -14.07 -2.46
CA ALA A 83 8.56 -14.17 -3.54
C ALA A 83 8.89 -12.79 -4.14
N ARG A 84 10.18 -12.59 -4.48
CA ARG A 84 10.71 -11.28 -4.90
C ARG A 84 9.93 -10.73 -6.08
N ASP A 85 9.72 -11.55 -7.09
CA ASP A 85 8.99 -11.22 -8.30
C ASP A 85 7.54 -10.78 -8.03
N VAL A 86 6.83 -11.38 -7.06
CA VAL A 86 5.46 -10.94 -6.66
C VAL A 86 5.49 -9.53 -6.07
N VAL A 87 6.49 -9.25 -5.23
CA VAL A 87 6.67 -7.93 -4.59
C VAL A 87 7.03 -6.88 -5.63
N GLU A 88 8.00 -7.16 -6.50
CA GLU A 88 8.41 -6.26 -7.58
C GLU A 88 7.27 -5.98 -8.57
N LEU A 89 6.54 -7.03 -9.00
CA LEU A 89 5.36 -6.87 -9.87
C LEU A 89 4.30 -6.00 -9.21
N THR A 90 4.04 -6.18 -7.92
CA THR A 90 3.09 -5.36 -7.17
C THR A 90 3.47 -3.88 -7.17
N LEU A 91 4.76 -3.60 -7.11
CA LEU A 91 5.32 -2.28 -7.16
C LEU A 91 5.43 -1.71 -8.58
N ASP A 92 4.84 -2.36 -9.60
CA ASP A 92 4.93 -1.91 -11.00
C ASP A 92 6.39 -1.84 -11.49
N HIS A 93 7.24 -2.69 -10.93
CA HIS A 93 8.62 -2.84 -11.38
C HIS A 93 8.68 -3.94 -12.44
N ALA A 94 9.33 -3.61 -13.54
CA ALA A 94 9.66 -4.56 -14.58
C ALA A 94 10.74 -5.52 -14.10
N HIS A 95 10.69 -6.80 -14.49
CA HIS A 95 11.75 -7.75 -14.16
C HIS A 95 13.09 -7.28 -14.73
N ASP A 96 14.16 -7.37 -13.95
CA ASP A 96 15.49 -6.90 -14.36
C ASP A 96 16.16 -7.85 -15.40
N ASN A 97 15.60 -9.04 -15.63
CA ASN A 97 16.13 -10.03 -16.57
C ASN A 97 15.18 -10.23 -17.76
N GLU A 98 15.64 -9.90 -18.97
CA GLU A 98 14.89 -10.05 -20.22
C GLU A 98 14.45 -11.50 -20.49
N VAL A 99 15.26 -12.49 -20.08
CA VAL A 99 14.91 -13.91 -20.21
C VAL A 99 13.71 -14.26 -19.34
N VAL A 100 13.68 -13.79 -18.09
CA VAL A 100 12.56 -14.04 -17.17
C VAL A 100 11.30 -13.30 -17.65
N ARG A 101 11.42 -12.12 -18.29
CA ARG A 101 10.28 -11.47 -18.96
C ARG A 101 9.74 -12.28 -20.14
N ALA A 102 10.60 -12.91 -20.93
CA ALA A 102 10.20 -13.70 -22.09
C ALA A 102 9.35 -14.93 -21.72
N TYR A 103 9.67 -15.58 -20.58
CA TYR A 103 8.96 -16.78 -20.11
C TYR A 103 7.89 -16.48 -19.05
N GLY A 104 8.10 -15.47 -18.21
CA GLY A 104 7.21 -15.03 -17.12
C GLY A 104 6.14 -14.04 -17.59
N ARG A 105 5.23 -14.49 -18.47
CA ARG A 105 4.13 -13.67 -18.98
C ARG A 105 2.96 -13.47 -18.01
N GLY A 106 2.99 -14.11 -16.84
CA GLY A 106 1.91 -14.04 -15.85
C GLY A 106 2.07 -12.87 -14.88
N GLU A 107 1.00 -12.14 -14.60
CA GLU A 107 0.97 -11.06 -13.60
C GLU A 107 1.08 -11.55 -12.14
N ARG A 108 1.13 -12.87 -11.93
CA ARG A 108 1.03 -13.54 -10.62
C ARG A 108 -0.11 -12.98 -9.76
N PHE A 109 -1.24 -12.68 -10.40
CA PHE A 109 -2.32 -11.90 -9.78
C PHE A 109 -2.84 -12.53 -8.48
N ASP A 110 -3.02 -13.85 -8.43
CA ASP A 110 -3.48 -14.55 -7.22
C ASP A 110 -2.48 -14.45 -6.06
N ASP A 111 -1.18 -14.49 -6.33
CA ASP A 111 -0.16 -14.31 -5.29
C ASP A 111 -0.10 -12.86 -4.82
N ARG A 112 -0.36 -11.91 -5.73
CA ARG A 112 -0.51 -10.49 -5.38
C ARG A 112 -1.75 -10.26 -4.53
N VAL A 113 -2.85 -10.97 -4.78
CA VAL A 113 -4.04 -10.93 -3.93
C VAL A 113 -3.70 -11.40 -2.52
N LYS A 114 -2.99 -12.53 -2.36
CA LYS A 114 -2.53 -13.02 -1.05
C LYS A 114 -1.61 -11.99 -0.36
N LEU A 115 -0.71 -11.36 -1.12
CA LEU A 115 0.18 -10.32 -0.61
C LEU A 115 -0.58 -9.10 -0.09
N PHE A 116 -1.56 -8.58 -0.84
CA PHE A 116 -2.37 -7.45 -0.38
C PHE A 116 -3.30 -7.81 0.78
N GLN A 117 -3.84 -9.04 0.83
CA GLN A 117 -4.59 -9.52 2.00
C GLN A 117 -3.72 -9.54 3.26
N TRP A 118 -2.48 -10.04 3.16
CA TRP A 118 -1.54 -9.99 4.27
C TRP A 118 -1.20 -8.54 4.64
N TRP A 119 -0.89 -7.69 3.68
CA TRP A 119 -0.54 -6.29 3.93
C TRP A 119 -1.67 -5.52 4.63
N GLY A 120 -2.92 -5.73 4.20
CA GLY A 120 -4.11 -5.18 4.85
C GLY A 120 -4.22 -5.57 6.32
N LYS A 121 -3.99 -6.85 6.64
CA LYS A 121 -3.96 -7.33 8.02
C LYS A 121 -2.87 -6.67 8.85
N GLN A 122 -1.66 -6.47 8.29
CA GLN A 122 -0.57 -5.79 8.99
C GLN A 122 -0.91 -4.34 9.30
N LEU A 123 -1.46 -3.60 8.33
CA LEU A 123 -1.91 -2.22 8.53
C LEU A 123 -3.01 -2.12 9.58
N ALA A 124 -4.01 -3.00 9.52
CA ALA A 124 -5.10 -3.00 10.48
C ALA A 124 -4.64 -3.40 11.89
N ALA A 125 -3.68 -4.31 12.01
CA ALA A 125 -3.05 -4.64 13.28
C ALA A 125 -2.27 -3.44 13.85
N ALA A 126 -1.48 -2.75 13.02
CA ALA A 126 -0.75 -1.56 13.43
C ALA A 126 -1.69 -0.42 13.90
N GLN A 127 -2.82 -0.24 13.21
CA GLN A 127 -3.82 0.77 13.57
C GLN A 127 -4.51 0.48 14.91
N ARG A 128 -4.80 -0.80 15.21
CA ARG A 128 -5.39 -1.20 16.49
C ARG A 128 -4.41 -1.14 17.67
N GLY A 129 -3.12 -1.01 17.39
CA GLY A 129 -2.06 -1.04 18.39
C GLY A 129 -1.72 -2.45 18.90
N ALA A 130 -0.85 -2.52 19.89
CA ALA A 130 -0.44 -3.79 20.49
C ALA A 130 -1.57 -4.39 21.34
N THR A 131 -1.70 -5.73 21.29
CA THR A 131 -2.54 -6.44 22.26
C THR A 131 -1.88 -6.35 23.64
N VAL A 132 -2.46 -5.56 24.54
CA VAL A 132 -1.99 -5.45 25.92
C VAL A 132 -2.44 -6.70 26.68
N ILE A 133 -1.49 -7.58 27.00
CA ILE A 133 -1.74 -8.77 27.83
C ILE A 133 -1.44 -8.38 29.28
N PRO A 134 -2.46 -8.24 30.16
CA PRO A 134 -2.21 -7.98 31.57
C PRO A 134 -1.51 -9.19 32.21
N LEU A 135 -0.36 -8.93 32.82
CA LEU A 135 0.31 -9.93 33.66
C LEU A 135 -0.49 -10.08 34.95
N LYS A 136 -0.82 -11.32 35.34
CA LYS A 136 -1.44 -11.58 36.64
C LYS A 136 -0.52 -11.04 37.73
N SER A 137 -1.01 -10.14 38.60
CA SER A 137 -0.25 -9.77 39.78
C SER A 137 -0.12 -11.00 40.68
N LYS A 138 1.06 -11.18 41.30
CA LYS A 138 1.19 -12.15 42.39
C LYS A 138 0.26 -11.68 43.51
N ALA A 139 -0.67 -12.54 43.92
CA ALA A 139 -1.41 -12.35 45.16
C ALA A 139 -0.38 -12.23 46.30
N ALA A 140 -0.54 -11.19 47.12
CA ALA A 140 0.25 -10.94 48.32
C ALA A 140 -0.12 -11.94 49.43
#